data_AF-A0A1G5HNB1-F1
#
_entry.id   AF-A0A1G5HNB1-F1
#
_cell.length_a   1.000
_cell.length_b   1.000
_cell.length_c   1.000
_cell.angle_alpha   90.00
_cell.angle_beta   90.00
_cell.angle_gamma   90.00
#
_symmetry.space_group_name_H-M   'P 1'
#
loop_
_entity.id
_entity.type
_entity.pdbx_description
1 polymer ?
#
loop_
_entity_poly.entity_id
_entity_poly.type
_entity_poly.pdbx_seq_one_letter_code
_entity_poly.pdbx_strand_id
1 'polypeptide(L)'
;MIEIPEFLRDELKEYLDRLYGIPLDERIFPIGQEAVQHKMKRNSEKAGVKKIRVHDLRHSHVAYLINRGVEPLIIKERLGHNDIRITLNTYGHLYPSKQRTIADMLDADVKKANIRTEYTDNADRTKKQREDDLLFAYMFRLKDGSEDSSFL
;
A
#
# COMPACT_ATOMS: atom_id res chain seq x y z
N MET A 1 -19.62 -3.94 5.37
CA MET A 1 -20.35 -2.68 5.61
C MET A 1 -19.47 -1.55 5.08
N ILE A 2 -20.01 -0.58 4.32
CA ILE A 2 -19.20 0.51 3.75
C ILE A 2 -19.12 1.64 4.75
N GLU A 3 -17.90 2.10 5.06
CA GLU A 3 -17.70 3.27 5.90
C GLU A 3 -17.96 4.57 5.13
N ILE A 4 -18.83 5.41 5.70
CA ILE A 4 -19.25 6.69 5.13
C ILE A 4 -18.36 7.80 5.74
N PRO A 5 -17.66 8.60 4.91
CA PRO A 5 -16.88 9.74 5.37
C PRO A 5 -17.73 10.77 6.14
N GLU A 6 -17.11 11.50 7.07
CA GLU A 6 -17.80 12.48 7.92
C GLU A 6 -18.53 13.56 7.12
N PHE A 7 -17.87 14.13 6.10
CA PHE A 7 -18.51 15.17 5.27
C PHE A 7 -19.82 14.68 4.63
N LEU A 8 -19.88 13.42 4.19
CA LEU A 8 -21.07 12.86 3.56
C LEU A 8 -22.16 12.57 4.61
N ARG A 9 -21.77 12.22 5.84
CA ARG A 9 -22.70 12.09 6.96
C ARG A 9 -23.35 13.44 7.26
N ASP A 10 -22.57 14.50 7.28
CA ASP A 10 -23.05 15.86 7.58
C ASP A 10 -24.01 16.35 6.48
N GLU A 11 -23.64 16.17 5.20
CA GLU A 11 -24.51 16.49 4.06
C GLU A 11 -25.81 15.68 4.09
N LEU A 12 -25.74 14.38 4.39
CA LEU A 12 -26.93 13.53 4.51
C LEU A 12 -27.82 13.97 5.67
N LYS A 13 -27.23 14.36 6.79
CA LYS A 13 -27.98 14.88 7.94
C LYS A 13 -28.70 16.17 7.59
N GLU A 14 -28.02 17.12 6.96
CA GLU A 14 -28.64 18.36 6.51
C GLU A 14 -29.77 18.10 5.51
N TYR A 15 -29.60 17.13 4.61
CA TYR A 15 -30.63 16.72 3.68
C TYR A 15 -31.86 16.13 4.39
N LEU A 16 -31.65 15.24 5.36
CA LEU A 16 -32.72 14.61 6.14
C LEU A 16 -33.46 15.62 7.02
N ASP A 17 -32.76 16.58 7.62
CA ASP A 17 -33.38 17.61 8.47
C ASP A 17 -34.35 18.51 7.66
N ARG A 18 -34.13 18.65 6.35
CA ARG A 18 -35.04 19.36 5.43
C ARG A 18 -36.30 18.54 5.09
N LEU A 19 -36.26 17.23 5.31
CA LEU A 19 -37.35 16.31 5.01
C LEU A 19 -38.04 15.93 6.32
N TYR A 20 -38.88 16.83 6.83
CA TYR A 20 -39.67 16.56 8.02
C TYR A 20 -40.59 15.35 7.83
N GLY A 21 -40.48 14.37 8.74
CA GLY A 21 -41.48 13.30 8.91
C GLY A 21 -41.28 12.03 8.09
N ILE A 22 -40.07 11.75 7.59
CA ILE A 22 -39.79 10.46 6.93
C ILE A 22 -39.72 9.33 7.97
N PRO A 23 -40.55 8.28 7.85
CA PRO A 23 -40.44 7.07 8.66
C PRO A 23 -39.09 6.36 8.48
N LEU A 24 -38.60 5.69 9.53
CA LEU A 24 -37.31 4.99 9.51
C LEU A 24 -37.23 3.84 8.48
N ASP A 25 -38.38 3.36 8.01
CA ASP A 25 -38.53 2.28 7.04
C ASP A 25 -38.72 2.77 5.58
N GLU A 26 -38.75 4.08 5.35
CA GLU A 26 -38.95 4.65 4.02
C GLU A 26 -37.63 4.95 3.28
N ARG A 27 -37.71 5.11 1.96
CA ARG A 27 -36.57 5.45 1.12
C ARG A 27 -36.11 6.88 1.39
N ILE A 28 -34.85 7.04 1.82
CA ILE A 28 -34.21 8.36 1.96
C ILE A 28 -34.29 9.17 0.65
N PHE A 29 -34.13 8.50 -0.49
CA PHE A 29 -34.28 9.11 -1.82
C PHE A 29 -35.50 8.54 -2.54
N PRO A 30 -36.67 9.19 -2.48
CA PRO A 30 -37.89 8.76 -3.16
C PRO A 30 -37.86 9.15 -4.65
N ILE A 31 -36.80 8.79 -5.37
CA ILE A 31 -36.60 9.16 -6.78
C ILE A 31 -36.46 7.89 -7.62
N GLY A 32 -37.29 7.77 -8.67
CA GLY A 32 -37.19 6.69 -9.64
C GLY A 32 -35.94 6.80 -10.52
N GLN A 33 -35.49 5.68 -11.07
CA GLN A 33 -34.29 5.61 -11.90
C GLN A 33 -34.36 6.56 -13.11
N GLU A 34 -35.51 6.61 -13.78
CA GLU A 34 -35.77 7.44 -14.96
C GLU A 34 -35.65 8.93 -14.62
N ALA A 35 -36.11 9.31 -13.42
CA ALA A 35 -36.04 10.68 -12.94
C ALA A 35 -34.59 11.09 -12.64
N VAL A 36 -33.77 10.21 -12.07
CA VAL A 36 -32.33 10.44 -11.89
C VAL A 36 -31.65 10.62 -13.24
N GLN A 37 -31.93 9.74 -14.21
CA GLN A 37 -31.34 9.82 -15.56
C GLN A 37 -31.72 11.13 -16.28
N HIS A 38 -32.99 11.54 -16.21
CA HIS A 38 -33.44 12.80 -16.80
C HIS A 38 -32.80 14.03 -16.14
N LYS A 39 -32.75 14.06 -14.81
CA LYS A 39 -32.07 15.13 -14.06
C LYS A 39 -30.60 15.22 -14.45
N MET A 40 -29.91 14.07 -14.55
CA MET A 40 -28.50 14.03 -14.94
C MET A 40 -28.27 14.58 -16.35
N LYS A 41 -29.10 14.16 -17.32
CA LYS A 41 -29.05 14.67 -18.70
C LYS A 41 -29.23 16.20 -18.73
N ARG A 42 -30.30 16.69 -18.11
CA ARG A 42 -30.61 18.13 -18.06
C ARG A 42 -29.51 18.94 -17.40
N ASN A 43 -28.93 18.44 -16.31
CA ASN A 43 -27.85 19.15 -15.62
C ASN A 43 -26.54 19.12 -16.42
N SER A 44 -26.26 18.04 -17.15
CA SER A 44 -25.10 17.97 -18.05
C SER A 44 -25.20 19.03 -19.15
N GLU A 45 -26.38 19.17 -19.77
CA GLU A 45 -26.65 20.19 -20.78
C GLU A 45 -26.50 21.61 -20.23
N LYS A 46 -27.05 21.87 -19.04
CA LYS A 46 -26.94 23.16 -18.36
C LYS A 46 -25.51 23.53 -18.00
N ALA A 47 -24.71 22.55 -17.60
CA ALA A 47 -23.30 22.75 -17.27
C ALA A 47 -22.40 22.85 -18.51
N GLY A 48 -22.94 22.65 -19.72
CA GLY A 48 -22.16 22.67 -20.96
C GLY A 48 -21.20 21.50 -21.10
N VAL A 49 -21.41 20.40 -20.37
CA VAL A 49 -20.56 19.22 -20.41
C VAL A 49 -21.16 18.13 -21.31
N LYS A 50 -20.32 17.20 -21.76
CA LYS A 50 -20.79 16.00 -22.44
C LYS A 50 -21.80 15.26 -21.57
N LYS A 51 -22.76 14.57 -22.20
CA LYS A 51 -23.78 13.79 -21.50
C LYS A 51 -23.14 12.79 -20.53
N ILE A 52 -23.42 12.96 -19.23
CA ILE A 52 -22.98 12.06 -18.16
C ILE A 52 -24.11 11.08 -17.84
N ARG A 53 -23.81 9.78 -17.76
CA ARG A 53 -24.74 8.74 -17.34
C ARG A 53 -24.57 8.46 -15.84
N VAL A 54 -25.60 7.90 -15.21
CA VAL A 54 -25.56 7.61 -13.76
C VAL A 54 -24.44 6.62 -13.40
N HIS A 55 -24.18 5.62 -14.24
CA HIS A 55 -23.06 4.69 -14.02
C HIS A 55 -21.69 5.35 -14.17
N ASP A 56 -21.58 6.43 -14.93
CA ASP A 56 -20.31 7.15 -15.09
C ASP A 56 -19.83 7.73 -13.76
N LEU A 57 -20.75 8.11 -12.85
CA LEU A 57 -20.39 8.54 -11.49
C LEU A 57 -19.65 7.43 -10.72
N ARG A 58 -20.09 6.17 -10.87
CA ARG A 58 -19.41 5.02 -10.27
C ARG A 58 -18.05 4.79 -10.92
N HIS A 59 -17.94 4.93 -12.26
CA HIS A 59 -16.66 4.85 -12.95
C HIS A 59 -15.69 5.95 -12.50
N SER A 60 -16.15 7.19 -12.36
CA SER A 60 -15.36 8.32 -11.86
C SER A 60 -14.87 8.09 -10.44
N HIS A 61 -15.73 7.60 -9.54
CA HIS A 61 -15.34 7.26 -8.17
C HIS A 61 -14.23 6.20 -8.13
N VAL A 62 -14.35 5.14 -8.94
CA VAL A 62 -13.32 4.10 -9.01
C VAL A 62 -12.02 4.62 -9.60
N ALA A 63 -12.08 5.35 -10.71
CA ALA A 63 -10.91 5.96 -11.32
C ALA A 63 -10.18 6.90 -10.35
N TYR A 64 -10.94 7.68 -9.57
CA TYR A 64 -10.39 8.52 -8.51
C TYR A 64 -9.64 7.70 -7.45
N LEU A 65 -10.22 6.61 -6.95
CA LEU A 65 -9.57 5.76 -5.94
C LEU A 65 -8.30 5.09 -6.48
N ILE A 66 -8.32 4.60 -7.72
CA ILE A 66 -7.14 4.02 -8.37
C ILE A 66 -6.03 5.06 -8.50
N ASN A 67 -6.36 6.28 -8.94
CA ASN A 67 -5.39 7.37 -9.05
C ASN A 67 -4.81 7.79 -7.69
N ARG A 68 -5.56 7.61 -6.59
CA ARG A 68 -5.09 7.81 -5.21
C ARG A 68 -4.27 6.62 -4.68
N GLY A 69 -4.05 5.59 -5.48
CA GLY A 69 -3.24 4.42 -5.11
C GLY A 69 -3.98 3.40 -4.25
N VAL A 70 -5.31 3.47 -4.15
CA VAL A 70 -6.10 2.49 -3.38
C VAL A 70 -6.04 1.13 -4.08
N GLU A 71 -5.86 0.08 -3.27
CA GLU A 71 -5.72 -1.27 -3.79
C GLU A 71 -7.02 -1.81 -4.43
N PRO A 72 -6.92 -2.62 -5.51
CA PRO A 72 -8.09 -3.17 -6.19
C PRO A 72 -9.04 -3.95 -5.29
N LEU A 73 -8.50 -4.66 -4.28
CA LEU A 73 -9.29 -5.46 -3.36
C LEU A 73 -10.15 -4.58 -2.44
N ILE A 74 -9.57 -3.50 -1.91
CA ILE A 74 -10.28 -2.52 -1.08
C ILE A 74 -11.37 -1.83 -1.90
N ILE A 75 -11.08 -1.49 -3.16
CA ILE A 75 -12.08 -0.92 -4.08
C ILE A 75 -13.22 -1.93 -4.31
N LYS A 76 -12.92 -3.20 -4.57
CA LYS A 76 -13.93 -4.25 -4.75
C LYS A 76 -14.86 -4.35 -3.53
N GLU A 77 -14.30 -4.41 -2.33
CA GLU A 77 -15.06 -4.47 -1.08
C GLU A 77 -15.94 -3.23 -0.89
N ARG A 78 -15.40 -2.03 -1.14
CA ARG A 78 -16.15 -0.76 -1.07
C ARG A 78 -17.30 -0.70 -2.07
N LEU A 79 -17.15 -1.32 -3.24
CA LEU A 79 -18.18 -1.37 -4.28
C LEU A 79 -19.25 -2.44 -4.01
N GLY A 80 -19.00 -3.38 -3.11
CA GLY A 80 -19.87 -4.54 -2.87
C GLY A 80 -19.92 -5.51 -4.06
N HIS A 81 -18.90 -5.53 -4.92
CA HIS A 81 -18.82 -6.51 -6.00
C HIS A 81 -18.43 -7.87 -5.41
N ASN A 82 -19.22 -8.91 -5.69
CA ASN A 82 -18.86 -10.28 -5.30
C ASN A 82 -17.55 -10.74 -5.97
N ASP A 83 -17.28 -10.22 -7.18
CA ASP A 83 -16.14 -10.62 -8.00
C ASP A 83 -15.21 -9.45 -8.33
N ILE A 84 -13.92 -9.63 -8.04
CA ILE A 84 -12.86 -8.67 -8.34
C ILE A 84 -12.59 -8.56 -9.85
N ARG A 85 -12.89 -9.62 -10.62
CA ARG A 85 -12.70 -9.66 -12.07
C ARG A 85 -13.51 -8.57 -12.77
N ILE A 86 -14.69 -8.23 -12.26
CA ILE A 86 -15.50 -7.12 -12.81
C ILE A 86 -14.71 -5.81 -12.72
N THR A 87 -14.21 -5.50 -11.52
CA THR A 87 -13.40 -4.28 -11.29
C THR A 87 -12.11 -4.30 -12.11
N LEU A 88 -11.38 -5.41 -12.15
CA LEU A 88 -10.12 -5.49 -12.90
C LEU A 88 -10.33 -5.47 -14.43
N ASN A 89 -11.37 -6.12 -14.95
CA ASN A 89 -11.68 -6.08 -16.38
C ASN A 89 -12.08 -4.67 -16.82
N THR A 90 -12.82 -3.93 -15.98
CA THR A 90 -13.26 -2.57 -16.30
C THR A 90 -12.17 -1.52 -16.10
N TYR A 91 -11.36 -1.63 -15.04
CA TYR A 91 -10.44 -0.56 -14.62
C TYR A 91 -8.96 -0.97 -14.60
N GLY A 92 -8.62 -2.19 -15.01
CA GLY A 92 -7.25 -2.72 -14.96
C GLY A 92 -6.22 -1.83 -15.67
N HIS A 93 -6.63 -1.21 -16.78
CA HIS A 93 -5.81 -0.28 -17.57
C HIS A 93 -5.47 1.04 -16.85
N LEU A 94 -6.15 1.37 -15.75
CA LEU A 94 -5.87 2.56 -14.95
C LEU A 94 -4.76 2.34 -13.91
N TYR A 95 -4.41 1.08 -13.62
CA TYR A 95 -3.36 0.81 -12.64
C TYR A 95 -1.97 1.01 -13.27
N PRO A 96 -1.09 1.80 -12.62
CA PRO A 96 0.27 1.97 -13.11
C PRO A 96 1.02 0.64 -13.01
N SER A 97 1.87 0.37 -14.01
CA SER A 97 2.77 -0.79 -13.95
C SER A 97 3.76 -0.62 -12.81
N LYS A 98 3.80 -1.61 -11.90
CA LYS A 98 4.78 -1.68 -10.81
C LYS A 98 5.96 -2.59 -11.12
N GLN A 99 6.09 -3.07 -12.36
CA GLN A 99 7.11 -4.05 -12.76
C GLN A 99 8.53 -3.56 -12.44
N ARG A 100 8.84 -2.30 -12.72
CA ARG A 100 10.17 -1.74 -12.44
C ARG A 100 10.45 -1.65 -10.94
N THR A 101 9.48 -1.15 -10.17
CA THR A 101 9.56 -1.09 -8.71
C THR A 101 9.77 -2.48 -8.09
N ILE A 102 9.11 -3.50 -8.63
CA ILE A 102 9.28 -4.90 -8.19
C ILE A 102 10.70 -5.38 -8.49
N ALA A 103 11.20 -5.15 -9.70
CA ALA A 103 12.56 -5.53 -10.07
C ALA A 103 13.60 -4.85 -9.16
N ASP A 104 13.50 -3.54 -8.97
CA ASP A 104 14.43 -2.78 -8.12
C ASP A 104 14.35 -3.24 -6.64
N MET A 105 13.17 -3.62 -6.15
CA MET A 105 12.99 -4.19 -4.81
C MET A 105 13.71 -5.54 -4.66
N LEU A 106 13.53 -6.45 -5.63
CA LEU A 106 14.17 -7.76 -5.62
C LEU A 106 15.71 -7.64 -5.68
N ASP A 107 16.22 -6.75 -6.53
CA ASP A 107 17.66 -6.48 -6.62
C ASP A 107 18.23 -5.95 -5.30
N ALA A 108 17.48 -5.08 -4.61
CA ALA A 108 17.88 -4.55 -3.31
C ALA A 108 17.90 -5.64 -2.22
N ASP A 109 16.95 -6.57 -2.25
CA ASP A 109 16.89 -7.66 -1.28
C ASP A 109 18.04 -8.65 -1.45
N VAL A 110 18.43 -8.96 -2.70
CA VAL A 110 19.63 -9.77 -2.99
C VAL A 110 20.91 -9.06 -2.52
N LYS A 111 21.05 -7.75 -2.77
CA LYS A 111 22.22 -6.98 -2.30
C LYS A 111 22.32 -7.00 -0.78
N LYS A 112 21.22 -6.81 -0.05
CA LYS A 112 21.22 -6.87 1.43
C LYS A 112 21.62 -8.26 1.94
N ALA A 113 21.16 -9.32 1.28
CA ALA A 113 21.53 -10.69 1.64
C ALA A 113 23.03 -10.92 1.44
N ASN A 114 23.59 -10.51 0.31
CA ASN A 114 25.02 -10.67 0.02
C ASN A 114 25.91 -9.86 0.96
N ILE A 115 25.54 -8.61 1.27
CA ILE A 115 26.26 -7.78 2.24
C ILE A 115 26.25 -8.42 3.63
N ARG A 116 25.12 -9.01 4.06
CA ARG A 116 25.06 -9.75 5.34
C ARG A 116 26.03 -10.92 5.36
N THR A 117 26.09 -11.71 4.29
CA THR A 117 27.00 -12.86 4.17
C THR A 117 28.47 -12.43 4.19
N GLU A 118 28.83 -11.37 3.46
CA GLU A 118 30.21 -10.85 3.47
C GLU A 118 30.63 -10.32 4.84
N TYR A 119 29.71 -9.70 5.61
CA TYR A 119 30.00 -9.26 6.96
C TYR A 119 30.20 -10.42 7.94
N THR A 120 29.39 -11.49 7.86
CA THR A 120 29.56 -12.67 8.71
C THR A 120 30.86 -13.40 8.40
N ASP A 121 31.19 -13.57 7.12
CA ASP A 121 32.39 -14.26 6.69
C ASP A 121 33.67 -13.48 7.07
N ASN A 122 33.65 -12.15 6.95
CA ASN A 122 34.80 -11.33 7.34
C ASN A 122 34.95 -11.22 8.86
N ALA A 123 33.86 -11.21 9.63
CA ALA A 123 33.90 -11.21 11.08
C ALA A 123 34.52 -12.50 11.64
N ASP A 124 34.18 -13.66 11.05
CA ASP A 124 34.76 -14.95 11.45
C ASP A 124 36.25 -15.04 11.07
N ARG A 125 36.65 -14.52 9.90
CA ARG A 125 38.06 -14.45 9.50
C ARG A 125 38.89 -13.53 10.40
N THR A 126 38.36 -12.35 10.76
CA THR A 126 39.09 -11.41 11.64
C THR A 126 39.18 -11.90 13.08
N LYS A 127 38.20 -12.65 13.58
CA LYS A 127 38.33 -13.32 14.90
C LYS A 127 39.42 -14.38 14.90
N LYS A 128 39.42 -15.25 13.89
CA LYS A 128 40.40 -16.32 13.76
C LYS A 128 41.83 -15.80 13.64
N GLN A 129 42.03 -14.76 12.82
CA GLN A 129 43.35 -14.12 12.68
C GLN A 129 43.86 -13.53 14.01
N ARG A 130 42.99 -12.86 14.79
CA ARG A 130 43.39 -12.33 16.09
C ARG A 130 43.71 -13.42 17.11
N GLU A 131 42.96 -14.52 17.11
CA GLU A 131 43.24 -15.68 17.97
C GLU A 131 44.58 -16.34 17.62
N ASP A 132 44.84 -16.52 16.31
CA ASP A 132 46.10 -17.07 15.80
C ASP A 132 47.29 -16.15 16.13
N ASP A 133 47.14 -14.83 15.96
CA ASP A 133 48.18 -13.83 16.29
C ASP A 133 48.47 -13.79 17.80
N LEU A 134 47.45 -13.93 18.65
CA LEU A 134 47.60 -14.00 20.11
C LEU A 134 48.30 -15.29 20.56
N LEU A 135 47.95 -16.43 19.97
CA LEU A 135 48.63 -17.71 20.19
C LEU A 135 50.10 -17.63 19.78
N PHE A 136 50.40 -17.02 18.64
CA PHE A 136 51.77 -16.83 18.19
C PHE A 136 52.59 -15.96 19.14
N ALA A 137 52.04 -14.82 19.59
CA ALA A 137 52.68 -13.93 20.55
C ALA A 137 52.95 -14.62 21.91
N TYR A 138 52.01 -15.46 22.38
CA TYR A 138 52.17 -16.25 23.60
C TYR A 138 53.28 -17.30 23.46
N MET A 139 53.31 -18.04 22.35
CA MET A 139 54.33 -19.06 22.07
C MET A 139 55.74 -18.45 21.89
N PHE A 140 55.83 -17.25 21.33
CA PHE A 140 57.10 -16.53 21.20
C PHE A 140 57.65 -16.10 22.57
N ARG A 141 56.78 -15.58 23.45
CA ARG A 141 57.13 -15.23 24.84
C ARG A 141 57.62 -16.44 25.66
N LEU A 142 57.11 -17.64 25.38
CA LEU A 142 57.59 -18.87 26.01
C LEU A 142 58.94 -19.36 25.44
N LYS A 143 59.34 -18.95 24.22
CA LYS A 143 60.63 -19.28 23.61
C LYS A 143 61.75 -18.33 24.00
N ASP A 144 61.46 -17.05 24.21
CA ASP A 144 62.45 -16.06 24.68
C ASP A 144 62.70 -16.12 26.20
N GLY A 145 61.96 -16.95 26.92
CA GLY A 145 62.08 -17.13 28.38
C GLY A 145 63.13 -18.16 28.82
N SER A 146 64.06 -18.57 27.96
CA SER A 146 65.12 -19.54 28.29
C SER A 146 66.53 -18.96 28.33
N GLU A 147 66.71 -17.71 28.77
CA GLU A 147 67.97 -17.21 29.31
C GLU A 147 67.69 -16.19 30.41
N ASP A 148 67.46 -16.68 31.63
CA ASP A 148 68.20 -16.21 32.81
C ASP A 148 67.84 -17.06 34.03
N SER A 149 68.67 -18.07 34.26
CA SER A 149 68.96 -18.51 35.63
C SER A 149 70.08 -17.61 36.18
N SER A 150 69.73 -16.57 36.92
CA SER A 150 70.48 -16.15 38.11
C SER A 150 69.80 -14.96 38.77
N PHE A 151 69.18 -15.18 39.93
CA PHE A 151 69.50 -14.54 41.20
C PHE A 151 68.41 -14.91 42.23
N LEU A 152 68.87 -15.67 43.23
CA LEU A 152 68.23 -16.14 44.47
C LEU A 152 67.14 -17.21 44.35
#